data_AF-A0A954SB92-F1
#
_entry.id   AF-A0A954SB92-F1
#
_cell.length_a   1.000
_cell.length_b   1.000
_cell.length_c   1.000
_cell.angle_alpha   90.00
_cell.angle_beta   90.00
_cell.angle_gamma   90.00
#
_symmetry.space_group_name_H-M   'P 1'
#
loop_
_entity.id
_entity.type
_entity.pdbx_description
1 polymer ?
#
loop_
_entity_poly.entity_id
_entity_poly.type
_entity_poly.pdbx_seq_one_letter_code
_entity_poly.pdbx_strand_id
1 'polypeptide(L)'
;MNNPHHSRKPLLQAASTLLLAVLVLSKWSHTDRVDAAPLQTSTRSAPATNVIPPNALKVDTTKSRVFTFVGKTGLGHEHGIEGRLKSGHLVPGAETDAGQLVFDMRSFDADTPAARRFVGLSGTTDAGTRQEVNNNMRG
;
A
#
# COMPACT_ATOMS: atom_id res chain seq x y z
N MET A 1 -24.07 10.72 -74.50
CA MET A 1 -25.17 11.25 -73.68
C MET A 1 -24.66 11.47 -72.26
N ASN A 2 -24.82 12.70 -71.77
CA ASN A 2 -24.76 13.20 -70.39
C ASN A 2 -23.42 13.29 -69.63
N ASN A 3 -22.99 14.55 -69.49
CA ASN A 3 -22.07 15.19 -68.54
C ASN A 3 -22.69 15.20 -67.11
N PRO A 4 -22.15 15.91 -66.09
CA PRO A 4 -20.83 15.91 -65.43
C PRO A 4 -20.95 15.63 -63.90
N HIS A 5 -19.84 15.55 -63.16
CA HIS A 5 -19.58 16.32 -61.93
C HIS A 5 -18.40 15.71 -61.16
N HIS A 6 -17.20 16.24 -61.45
CA HIS A 6 -16.08 16.17 -60.54
C HIS A 6 -16.41 16.99 -59.28
N SER A 7 -16.56 16.31 -58.15
CA SER A 7 -16.51 16.95 -56.83
C SER A 7 -15.04 17.04 -56.40
N ARG A 8 -14.41 18.19 -56.66
CA ARG A 8 -13.11 18.56 -56.08
C ARG A 8 -13.37 19.11 -54.68
N LYS A 9 -12.95 18.38 -53.65
CA LYS A 9 -12.89 18.91 -52.28
C LYS A 9 -11.72 19.89 -52.18
N PRO A 10 -11.89 21.08 -51.58
CA PRO A 10 -10.80 22.03 -51.37
C PRO A 10 -9.79 21.47 -50.35
N LEU A 11 -8.53 21.48 -50.78
CA LEU A 11 -7.35 21.19 -49.98
C LEU A 11 -7.17 22.34 -48.98
N LEU A 12 -7.51 22.12 -47.71
CA LEU A 12 -7.23 23.06 -46.63
C LEU A 12 -5.73 23.04 -46.33
N GLN A 13 -5.11 24.16 -46.69
CA GLN A 13 -3.73 24.53 -46.42
C GLN A 13 -3.56 24.74 -44.92
N ALA A 14 -2.94 23.78 -44.22
CA ALA A 14 -2.48 23.97 -42.85
C ALA A 14 -1.02 24.43 -42.89
N ALA A 15 -0.79 25.64 -42.40
CA ALA A 15 0.50 26.30 -42.34
C ALA A 15 1.49 25.48 -41.50
N SER A 16 2.64 25.16 -42.11
CA SER A 16 3.80 24.62 -41.42
C SER A 16 4.35 25.70 -40.47
N THR A 17 4.19 25.49 -39.18
CA THR A 17 4.99 26.19 -38.17
C THR A 17 6.17 25.29 -37.82
N LEU A 18 7.34 25.72 -38.30
CA LEU A 18 8.64 25.13 -38.05
C LEU A 18 8.97 25.32 -36.56
N LEU A 19 8.83 24.26 -35.75
CA LEU A 19 9.36 24.27 -34.39
C LEU A 19 10.84 23.87 -34.44
N LEU A 20 11.71 24.86 -34.21
CA LEU A 20 13.14 24.67 -34.09
C LEU A 20 13.43 23.78 -32.87
N ALA A 21 13.85 22.54 -33.10
CA ALA A 21 14.35 21.67 -32.04
C ALA A 21 15.71 22.20 -31.57
N VAL A 22 15.74 22.86 -30.41
CA VAL A 22 16.99 23.17 -29.72
C VAL A 22 17.49 21.88 -29.09
N LEU A 23 18.51 21.29 -29.71
CA LEU A 23 19.34 20.24 -29.10
C LEU A 23 20.15 20.87 -27.97
N VAL A 24 19.67 20.73 -26.73
CA VAL A 24 20.51 20.97 -25.54
C VAL A 24 21.28 19.67 -25.27
N LEU A 25 22.56 19.64 -25.65
CA LEU A 25 23.49 18.64 -25.15
C LEU A 25 23.80 18.97 -23.67
N SER A 26 23.01 18.40 -22.75
CA SER A 26 23.39 18.37 -21.34
C SER A 26 24.54 17.38 -21.17
N LYS A 27 25.75 17.90 -21.00
CA LYS A 27 26.92 17.12 -20.61
C LYS A 27 26.67 16.48 -19.24
N TRP A 28 26.55 15.16 -19.22
CA TRP A 28 26.62 14.37 -18.00
C TRP A 28 28.02 14.52 -17.40
N SER A 29 28.11 15.31 -16.34
CA SER A 29 29.25 15.26 -15.43
C SER A 29 28.91 14.21 -14.37
N HIS A 30 29.53 13.05 -14.48
CA HIS A 30 29.58 12.08 -13.39
C HIS A 30 30.45 12.68 -12.29
N THR A 31 29.80 13.18 -11.25
CA THR A 31 30.42 13.30 -9.93
C THR A 31 29.61 12.41 -9.00
N ASP A 32 30.15 11.22 -8.77
CA ASP A 32 29.81 10.38 -7.62
C ASP A 32 30.12 11.18 -6.35
N ARG A 33 29.12 11.88 -5.83
CA ARG A 33 29.06 12.23 -4.42
C ARG A 33 28.11 11.25 -3.77
N VAL A 34 28.69 10.21 -3.19
CA VAL A 34 28.07 9.49 -2.08
C VAL A 34 28.04 10.43 -0.88
N ASP A 35 27.04 11.31 -0.84
CA ASP A 35 26.66 11.95 0.40
C ASP A 35 26.15 10.81 1.30
N ALA A 36 27.01 10.35 2.20
CA ALA A 36 26.65 9.40 3.23
C ALA A 36 25.51 10.04 4.04
N ALA A 37 24.28 9.58 3.78
CA ALA A 37 23.14 9.92 4.59
C ALA A 37 23.52 9.65 6.06
N PRO A 38 23.29 10.58 6.99
CA PRO A 38 23.61 10.35 8.39
C PRO A 38 22.85 9.11 8.83
N LEU A 39 23.59 8.13 9.36
CA LEU A 39 23.03 6.95 10.00
C LEU A 39 22.03 7.45 11.05
N GLN A 40 20.73 7.30 10.76
CA GLN A 40 19.70 7.44 11.76
C GLN A 40 19.97 6.34 12.79
N THR A 41 20.66 6.72 13.85
CA THR A 41 20.69 5.94 15.08
C THR A 41 19.24 5.93 15.55
N SER A 42 18.47 4.91 15.14
CA SER A 42 17.23 4.59 15.80
C SER A 42 17.60 4.29 17.24
N THR A 43 17.49 5.31 18.09
CA THR A 43 17.49 5.14 19.53
C THR A 43 16.32 4.20 19.80
N ARG A 44 16.63 2.92 20.01
CA ARG A 44 15.68 1.94 20.47
C ARG A 44 15.19 2.45 21.82
N SER A 45 14.03 3.11 21.83
CA SER A 45 13.37 3.49 23.05
C SER A 45 13.32 2.24 23.93
N ALA A 46 13.85 2.36 25.15
CA ALA A 46 13.73 1.32 26.16
C ALA A 46 12.26 0.87 26.22
N PRO A 47 11.96 -0.41 26.47
CA PRO A 47 10.58 -0.85 26.60
C PRO A 47 9.93 0.00 27.70
N ALA A 48 8.99 0.87 27.30
CA ALA A 48 8.20 1.61 28.27
C ALA A 48 7.61 0.57 29.21
N THR A 49 7.89 0.68 30.50
CA THR A 49 7.19 -0.10 31.50
C THR A 49 5.72 0.25 31.33
N ASN A 50 4.96 -0.67 30.75
CA ASN A 50 3.55 -0.55 30.41
C ASN A 50 2.75 -0.38 31.72
N VAL A 51 2.75 0.80 32.31
CA VAL A 51 1.83 1.15 33.38
C VAL A 51 0.49 1.36 32.70
N ILE A 52 -0.37 0.35 32.76
CA ILE A 52 -1.73 0.43 32.23
C ILE A 52 -2.49 1.45 33.08
N PRO A 53 -3.01 2.55 32.51
CA PRO A 53 -3.74 3.55 33.26
C PRO A 53 -4.99 2.95 33.94
N PRO A 54 -5.40 3.44 35.13
CA PRO A 54 -6.56 2.89 35.85
C PRO A 54 -7.88 2.97 35.07
N ASN A 55 -8.01 3.94 34.16
CA ASN A 55 -9.17 4.13 33.28
C ASN A 55 -9.06 3.35 31.96
N ALA A 56 -8.04 2.52 31.77
CA ALA A 56 -7.90 1.72 30.57
C ALA A 56 -8.95 0.61 30.51
N LEU A 57 -9.63 0.49 29.38
CA LEU A 57 -10.56 -0.57 29.08
C LEU A 57 -9.84 -1.70 28.36
N LYS A 58 -9.98 -2.93 28.86
CA LYS A 58 -9.42 -4.12 28.24
C LYS A 58 -10.16 -4.47 26.94
N VAL A 59 -9.43 -4.79 25.90
CA VAL A 59 -10.01 -5.28 24.64
C VAL A 59 -10.41 -6.75 24.78
N ASP A 60 -11.58 -7.10 24.28
CA ASP A 60 -12.04 -8.49 24.19
C ASP A 60 -11.34 -9.22 23.02
N THR A 61 -10.24 -9.90 23.33
CA THR A 61 -9.43 -10.63 22.33
C THR A 61 -10.15 -11.84 21.71
N THR A 62 -11.29 -12.26 22.25
CA THR A 62 -12.08 -13.36 21.67
C THR A 62 -12.98 -12.87 20.54
N LYS A 63 -13.52 -11.65 20.68
CA LYS A 63 -14.46 -11.02 19.74
C LYS A 63 -13.80 -10.06 18.76
N SER A 64 -12.64 -9.50 19.10
CA SER A 64 -11.91 -8.60 18.22
C SER A 64 -11.15 -9.33 17.11
N ARG A 65 -11.04 -8.68 15.95
CA ARG A 65 -10.23 -9.09 14.79
C ARG A 65 -9.47 -7.90 14.26
N VAL A 66 -8.31 -8.18 13.65
CA VAL A 66 -7.52 -7.21 12.89
C VAL A 66 -7.64 -7.59 11.43
N PHE A 67 -8.01 -6.64 10.59
CA PHE A 67 -8.05 -6.81 9.14
C PHE A 67 -7.02 -5.89 8.51
N THR A 68 -6.11 -6.46 7.73
CA THR A 68 -5.00 -5.71 7.11
C THR A 68 -5.08 -5.83 5.60
N PHE A 69 -5.07 -4.69 4.92
CA PHE A 69 -4.87 -4.64 3.47
C PHE A 69 -3.37 -4.69 3.17
N VAL A 70 -2.95 -5.61 2.32
CA VAL A 70 -1.57 -5.69 1.83
C VAL A 70 -1.57 -5.37 0.34
N GLY A 71 -0.98 -4.22 0.02
CA GLY A 71 -0.81 -3.79 -1.37
C GLY A 71 0.28 -4.61 -2.06
N LYS A 72 0.08 -4.88 -3.35
CA LYS A 72 1.10 -5.49 -4.20
C LYS A 72 2.21 -4.50 -4.54
N THR A 73 3.42 -5.02 -4.76
CA THR A 73 4.50 -4.27 -5.42
C THR A 73 4.86 -5.01 -6.71
N GLY A 74 4.63 -4.39 -7.87
CA GLY A 74 4.88 -5.01 -9.17
C GLY A 74 3.78 -6.01 -9.59
N LEU A 75 4.19 -7.22 -9.98
CA LEU A 75 3.27 -8.29 -10.42
C LEU A 75 2.55 -8.92 -9.21
N GLY A 76 1.30 -9.35 -9.39
CA GLY A 76 0.48 -9.99 -8.34
C GLY A 76 -0.89 -9.30 -8.15
N HIS A 77 -1.56 -9.67 -7.05
CA HIS A 77 -2.82 -9.07 -6.60
C HIS A 77 -2.75 -8.69 -5.12
N GLU A 78 -3.71 -7.87 -4.69
CA GLU A 78 -3.84 -7.40 -3.32
C GLU A 78 -4.37 -8.52 -2.41
N HIS A 79 -3.87 -8.55 -1.17
CA HIS A 79 -4.26 -9.55 -0.18
C HIS A 79 -4.96 -8.91 1.01
N GLY A 80 -5.97 -9.60 1.54
CA GLY A 80 -6.59 -9.27 2.81
C GLY A 80 -6.12 -10.24 3.88
N ILE A 81 -5.63 -9.75 5.03
CA ILE A 81 -5.20 -10.60 6.15
C ILE A 81 -6.19 -10.45 7.30
N GLU A 82 -6.68 -11.58 7.83
CA GLU A 82 -7.39 -11.64 9.11
C GLU A 82 -6.42 -12.11 10.20
N GLY A 83 -6.41 -11.43 11.34
CA GLY A 83 -5.62 -11.79 12.51
C GLY A 83 -6.35 -11.56 13.82
N ARG A 84 -5.78 -12.09 14.90
CA ARG A 84 -6.27 -11.95 16.28
C ARG A 84 -5.35 -11.03 17.10
N LEU A 85 -5.91 -10.51 18.18
CA LEU A 85 -5.14 -9.82 19.22
C LEU A 85 -4.66 -10.83 20.26
N LYS A 86 -3.38 -10.75 20.62
CA LYS A 86 -2.81 -11.45 21.77
C LYS A 86 -3.23 -10.77 23.09
N SER A 87 -3.23 -9.43 23.10
CA SER A 87 -3.67 -8.60 24.22
C SER A 87 -3.98 -7.18 23.74
N GLY A 88 -4.68 -6.40 24.56
CA GLY A 88 -4.81 -4.97 24.32
C GLY A 88 -5.64 -4.24 25.37
N HIS A 89 -5.43 -2.93 25.45
CA HIS A 89 -6.21 -2.00 26.24
C HIS A 89 -6.30 -0.66 25.52
N LEU A 90 -7.35 0.10 25.79
CA LEU A 90 -7.58 1.44 25.24
C LEU A 90 -7.95 2.39 26.37
N VAL A 91 -7.58 3.66 26.25
CA VAL A 91 -7.90 4.72 27.20
C VAL A 91 -8.85 5.70 26.50
N PRO A 92 -10.18 5.59 26.70
CA PRO A 92 -11.13 6.48 26.04
C PRO A 92 -10.89 7.95 26.40
N GLY A 93 -10.92 8.83 25.39
CA GLY A 93 -10.73 10.27 25.57
C GLY A 93 -9.29 10.72 25.75
N ALA A 94 -8.31 9.81 25.65
CA ALA A 94 -6.90 10.19 25.63
C ALA A 94 -6.47 10.65 24.22
N GLU A 95 -5.79 11.79 24.14
CA GLU A 95 -5.23 12.34 22.89
C GLU A 95 -3.85 11.72 22.55
N THR A 96 -3.11 11.29 23.56
CA THR A 96 -1.80 10.64 23.47
C THR A 96 -1.77 9.41 24.35
N ASP A 97 -0.92 8.43 24.01
CA ASP A 97 -0.78 7.18 24.77
C ASP A 97 -2.13 6.47 25.03
N ALA A 98 -3.02 6.51 24.05
CA ALA A 98 -4.42 6.07 24.15
C ALA A 98 -4.59 4.54 24.28
N GLY A 99 -3.51 3.80 24.46
CA GLY A 99 -3.52 2.36 24.73
C GLY A 99 -2.50 1.58 23.90
N GLN A 100 -2.68 0.27 23.89
CA GLN A 100 -1.82 -0.67 23.18
C GLN A 100 -2.64 -1.84 22.64
N LEU A 101 -2.36 -2.25 21.40
CA LEU A 101 -2.85 -3.49 20.80
C LEU A 101 -1.65 -4.36 20.43
N VAL A 102 -1.66 -5.61 20.88
CA VAL A 102 -0.60 -6.58 20.57
C VAL A 102 -1.18 -7.65 19.67
N PHE A 103 -0.64 -7.78 18.47
CA PHE A 103 -1.13 -8.74 17.47
C PHE A 103 -0.57 -10.13 17.74
N ASP A 104 -1.38 -11.16 17.53
CA ASP A 104 -0.91 -12.53 17.46
C ASP A 104 -0.54 -12.87 16.01
N MET A 105 0.74 -12.67 15.66
CA MET A 105 1.22 -12.89 14.29
C MET A 105 1.02 -14.33 13.81
N ARG A 106 0.99 -15.31 14.70
CA ARG A 106 0.75 -16.72 14.34
C ARG A 106 -0.69 -16.99 13.92
N SER A 107 -1.61 -16.09 14.26
CA SER A 107 -3.01 -16.20 13.91
C SER A 107 -3.37 -15.62 12.54
N PHE A 108 -2.41 -15.03 11.82
CA PHE A 108 -2.66 -14.38 10.53
C PHE A 108 -3.08 -15.40 9.48
N ASP A 109 -4.22 -15.19 8.83
CA ASP A 109 -4.75 -15.99 7.73
C ASP A 109 -5.07 -15.10 6.53
N ALA A 110 -4.41 -15.37 5.41
CA ALA A 110 -4.53 -14.64 4.17
C ALA A 110 -5.81 -15.02 3.42
N ASP A 111 -6.43 -14.01 2.82
CA ASP A 111 -7.57 -14.06 1.94
C ASP A 111 -8.73 -14.94 2.44
N THR A 112 -8.99 -14.89 3.75
CA THR A 112 -10.28 -15.36 4.25
C THR A 112 -11.40 -14.53 3.59
N PRO A 113 -12.59 -15.10 3.37
CA PRO A 113 -13.72 -14.33 2.85
C PRO A 113 -14.04 -13.08 3.69
N ALA A 114 -13.84 -13.17 5.01
CA ALA A 114 -14.01 -12.04 5.92
C ALA A 114 -12.94 -10.98 5.69
N ALA A 115 -11.66 -11.38 5.61
CA ALA A 115 -10.56 -10.46 5.37
C ALA A 115 -10.77 -9.65 4.10
N ARG A 116 -10.99 -10.32 2.96
CA ARG A 116 -11.22 -9.66 1.66
C ARG A 116 -12.40 -8.70 1.73
N ARG A 117 -13.52 -9.12 2.32
CA ARG A 117 -14.70 -8.26 2.50
C ARG A 117 -14.39 -7.01 3.32
N PHE A 118 -13.75 -7.15 4.48
CA PHE A 118 -13.49 -6.01 5.38
C PHE A 118 -12.44 -5.05 4.84
N VAL A 119 -11.51 -5.52 4.00
CA VAL A 119 -10.51 -4.66 3.34
C VAL A 119 -10.93 -4.17 1.95
N GLY A 120 -12.17 -4.44 1.53
CA GLY A 120 -12.73 -3.94 0.26
C GLY A 120 -12.22 -4.65 -1.00
N LEU A 121 -11.65 -5.85 -0.86
CA LEU A 121 -11.22 -6.67 -1.98
C LEU A 121 -12.36 -7.57 -2.47
N SER A 122 -12.62 -7.53 -3.78
CA SER A 122 -13.60 -8.39 -4.44
C SER A 122 -12.99 -9.75 -4.81
N GLY A 123 -13.85 -10.73 -5.10
CA GLY A 123 -13.42 -12.06 -5.54
C GLY A 123 -12.81 -12.93 -4.43
N THR A 124 -12.21 -14.05 -4.85
CA THR A 124 -11.59 -15.03 -3.97
C THR A 124 -10.18 -15.36 -4.45
N THR A 125 -9.36 -15.88 -3.55
CA THR A 125 -8.02 -16.40 -3.84
C THR A 125 -8.05 -17.92 -3.70
N ASP A 126 -7.32 -18.62 -4.55
CA ASP A 126 -7.22 -20.09 -4.47
C ASP A 126 -6.47 -20.54 -3.21
N ALA A 127 -6.67 -21.80 -2.83
CA ALA A 127 -6.13 -22.35 -1.60
C ALA A 127 -4.58 -22.45 -1.60
N GLY A 128 -3.96 -22.66 -2.76
CA GLY A 128 -2.51 -22.79 -2.88
C GLY A 128 -1.82 -21.46 -2.63
N THR A 129 -2.27 -20.41 -3.34
CA THR A 129 -1.77 -19.04 -3.13
C THR A 129 -1.95 -18.59 -1.67
N ARG A 130 -3.10 -18.88 -1.06
CA ARG A 130 -3.34 -18.60 0.37
C ARG A 130 -2.32 -19.28 1.28
N GLN A 131 -2.01 -20.54 1.01
CA GLN A 131 -1.06 -21.32 1.79
C GLN A 131 0.35 -20.74 1.69
N GLU A 132 0.80 -20.35 0.50
CA GLU A 132 2.11 -19.72 0.30
C GLU A 132 2.24 -18.41 1.08
N VAL A 133 1.23 -17.54 0.97
CA VAL A 133 1.20 -16.26 1.72
C VAL A 133 1.20 -16.53 3.23
N ASN A 134 0.41 -17.49 3.71
CA ASN A 134 0.38 -17.87 5.11
C ASN A 134 1.72 -18.38 5.63
N ASN A 135 2.43 -19.21 4.87
CA ASN A 135 3.76 -19.68 5.24
C ASN A 135 4.75 -18.51 5.33
N ASN A 136 4.71 -17.59 4.37
CA ASN A 136 5.58 -16.41 4.39
C ASN A 136 5.32 -15.49 5.61
N MET A 137 4.05 -15.30 5.99
CA MET A 137 3.70 -14.42 7.13
C MET A 137 3.99 -15.02 8.50
N ARG A 138 3.91 -16.35 8.63
CA ARG A 138 4.03 -17.05 9.91
C ARG A 138 5.48 -17.45 10.24
N GLY A 139 6.37 -17.39 9.25
CA GLY A 139 7.73 -17.91 9.32
C GLY A 139 7.79 -19.43 9.29
#